data_AF-A0A3G8JI91-F1
#
_entry.id   AF-A0A3G8JI91-F1
#
_cell.length_a   1.000
_cell.length_b   1.000
_cell.length_c   1.000
_cell.angle_alpha   90.00
_cell.angle_beta   90.00
_cell.angle_gamma   90.00
#
_symmetry.space_group_name_H-M   'P 1'
#
loop_
_entity.id
_entity.type
_entity.pdbx_description
1 polymer ?
#
loop_
_entity_poly.entity_id
_entity_poly.type
_entity_poly.pdbx_seq_one_letter_code
_entity_poly.pdbx_strand_id
1 'polypeptide(L)'
;MLGASVLSVAIGVVGPAATAPVQASPVTAFNGLMSTVGGCQTPIPELMKWCTDQERLTPEVPMMLQLNPFGTRIVVLGAALNRDGSMKPVLITRLQAALSLARAFPPAGIITTGGLPRGGRTEAQAMKWWLVAHGIPAGRIATENHSRSTVENARYTARILAAGRATGAVVVSSPTHVKRAMLNFRQSVNGSIPIAGVISGFTNGAPAGSGSGSGSAGSS
;
A
#
# COMPACT_ATOMS: atom_id res chain seq x y z
N MET A 1 -24.63 -28.96 -52.99
CA MET A 1 -24.04 -29.38 -51.70
C MET A 1 -23.46 -28.14 -51.01
N LEU A 2 -24.19 -27.58 -50.04
CA LEU A 2 -23.78 -26.42 -49.25
C LEU A 2 -23.03 -26.92 -48.00
N GLY A 3 -21.74 -26.60 -47.88
CA GLY A 3 -20.95 -26.83 -46.68
C GLY A 3 -21.04 -25.61 -45.76
N ALA A 4 -21.61 -25.77 -44.56
CA ALA A 4 -21.63 -24.74 -43.53
C ALA A 4 -20.38 -24.84 -42.65
N SER A 5 -19.56 -23.79 -42.65
CA SER A 5 -18.44 -23.61 -41.73
C SER A 5 -18.96 -23.18 -40.36
N VAL A 6 -18.65 -23.95 -39.31
CA VAL A 6 -18.96 -23.60 -37.93
C VAL A 6 -17.77 -22.85 -37.34
N LEU A 7 -17.96 -21.58 -37.00
CA LEU A 7 -16.97 -20.75 -36.31
C LEU A 7 -17.09 -21.02 -34.80
N SER A 8 -16.11 -21.72 -34.22
CA SER A 8 -16.06 -21.96 -32.78
C SER A 8 -15.52 -20.72 -32.04
N VAL A 9 -16.37 -20.06 -31.27
CA VAL A 9 -15.97 -19.01 -30.33
C VAL A 9 -15.48 -19.67 -29.04
N ALA A 10 -14.19 -19.63 -28.78
CA ALA A 10 -13.62 -20.03 -27.49
C ALA A 10 -13.86 -18.93 -26.46
N ILE A 11 -14.83 -19.16 -25.56
CA ILE A 11 -15.01 -18.32 -24.36
C ILE A 11 -13.92 -18.73 -23.37
N GLY A 12 -12.87 -17.93 -23.26
CA GLY A 12 -11.84 -18.08 -22.24
C GLY A 12 -12.42 -17.78 -20.86
N VAL A 13 -12.78 -18.82 -20.11
CA VAL A 13 -13.13 -18.70 -18.70
C VAL A 13 -11.85 -18.40 -17.94
N VAL A 14 -11.67 -17.14 -17.54
CA VAL A 14 -10.59 -16.74 -16.63
C VAL A 14 -10.90 -17.36 -15.27
N GLY A 15 -10.17 -18.42 -14.91
CA GLY A 15 -10.26 -19.04 -13.59
C GLY A 15 -9.87 -18.06 -12.48
N PRO A 16 -10.23 -18.32 -11.21
CA PRO A 16 -9.86 -17.45 -10.10
C PRO A 16 -8.34 -17.37 -10.02
N ALA A 17 -7.81 -16.15 -9.91
CA ALA A 17 -6.40 -15.91 -9.68
C ALA A 17 -5.94 -16.79 -8.51
N ALA A 18 -4.98 -17.67 -8.76
CA ALA A 18 -4.43 -18.57 -7.76
C ALA A 18 -4.08 -17.78 -6.50
N THR A 19 -4.83 -18.00 -5.42
CA THR A 19 -4.49 -17.45 -4.11
C THR A 19 -3.19 -18.10 -3.69
N ALA A 20 -2.11 -17.33 -3.64
CA ALA A 20 -0.84 -17.79 -3.08
C ALA A 20 -1.11 -18.38 -1.68
N PRO A 21 -0.42 -19.46 -1.28
CA PRO A 21 -0.60 -20.04 0.06
C PRO A 21 -0.35 -18.97 1.11
N VAL A 22 -1.19 -18.95 2.15
CA VAL A 22 -1.03 -18.01 3.28
C VAL A 22 0.31 -18.30 3.94
N GLN A 23 1.22 -17.33 3.89
CA GLN A 23 2.55 -17.38 4.51
C GLN A 23 2.53 -16.52 5.77
N ALA A 24 2.40 -17.18 6.93
CA ALA A 24 2.47 -16.52 8.23
C ALA A 24 3.88 -16.67 8.81
N SER A 25 4.67 -15.61 8.75
CA SER A 25 5.88 -15.50 9.58
C SER A 25 5.49 -15.26 11.04
N PRO A 26 6.38 -15.51 12.02
CA PRO A 26 6.13 -15.12 13.41
C PRO A 26 5.80 -13.63 13.57
N VAL A 27 6.39 -12.77 12.73
CA VAL A 27 6.16 -11.32 12.76
C VAL A 27 4.77 -10.96 12.24
N THR A 28 4.38 -11.50 11.09
CA THR A 28 3.05 -11.22 10.49
C THR A 28 1.92 -11.86 11.29
N ALA A 29 2.15 -13.03 11.89
CA ALA A 29 1.22 -13.65 12.83
C ALA A 29 1.02 -12.80 14.08
N PHE A 30 2.12 -12.34 14.70
CA PHE A 30 2.06 -11.46 15.87
C PHE A 30 1.36 -10.13 15.57
N ASN A 31 1.76 -9.45 14.50
CA ASN A 31 1.12 -8.19 14.08
C ASN A 31 -0.37 -8.41 13.73
N GLY A 32 -0.71 -9.53 13.08
CA GLY A 32 -2.09 -9.89 12.77
C GLY A 32 -2.96 -10.04 14.02
N LEU A 33 -2.43 -10.74 15.04
CA LEU A 33 -3.08 -10.87 16.34
C LEU A 33 -3.28 -9.50 17.00
N MET A 34 -2.20 -8.70 17.09
CA MET A 34 -2.26 -7.35 17.66
C MET A 34 -3.23 -6.43 16.92
N SER A 35 -3.39 -6.60 15.61
CA SER A 35 -4.30 -5.78 14.81
C SER A 35 -5.78 -6.19 14.90
N THR A 36 -6.11 -7.40 15.37
CA THR A 36 -7.48 -7.96 15.28
C THR A 36 -8.06 -8.50 16.59
N VAL A 37 -7.28 -9.22 17.40
CA VAL A 37 -7.76 -9.90 18.61
C VAL A 37 -7.06 -9.30 19.83
N GLY A 38 -7.81 -8.60 20.67
CA GLY A 38 -7.31 -7.99 21.91
C GLY A 38 -6.40 -6.77 21.72
N GLY A 39 -6.33 -6.20 20.51
CA GLY A 39 -5.40 -5.11 20.21
C GLY A 39 -5.99 -3.91 19.46
N CYS A 40 -5.22 -3.34 18.54
CA CYS A 40 -5.26 -1.96 18.05
C CYS A 40 -6.62 -1.49 17.46
N GLN A 41 -7.58 -2.40 17.27
CA GLN A 41 -8.98 -2.08 17.00
C GLN A 41 -9.72 -1.70 18.30
N THR A 42 -9.38 -0.52 18.82
CA THR A 42 -10.00 0.04 20.02
C THR A 42 -10.25 1.53 19.84
N PRO A 43 -11.32 2.09 20.42
CA PRO A 43 -11.51 3.53 20.47
C PRO A 43 -10.64 4.22 21.53
N ILE A 44 -9.97 3.47 22.42
CA ILE A 44 -9.20 4.01 23.54
C ILE A 44 -7.80 4.44 23.04
N PRO A 45 -7.46 5.74 23.07
CA PRO A 45 -6.21 6.24 22.47
C PRO A 45 -4.93 5.64 23.06
N GLU A 46 -4.90 5.43 24.38
CA GLU A 46 -3.73 4.90 25.09
C GLU A 46 -3.45 3.45 24.70
N LEU A 47 -4.50 2.61 24.67
CA LEU A 47 -4.39 1.21 24.27
C LEU A 47 -4.02 1.09 22.78
N MET A 48 -4.61 1.93 21.93
CA MET A 48 -4.27 2.01 20.51
C MET A 48 -2.80 2.36 20.30
N LYS A 49 -2.29 3.38 21.01
CA LYS A 49 -0.89 3.79 20.95
C LYS A 49 0.02 2.66 21.43
N TRP A 50 -0.26 2.10 22.60
CA TRP A 50 0.52 1.00 23.17
C TRP A 50 0.62 -0.17 22.19
N CYS A 51 -0.52 -0.62 21.65
CA CYS A 51 -0.53 -1.71 20.69
C CYS A 51 0.24 -1.36 19.40
N THR A 52 0.12 -0.12 18.90
CA THR A 52 0.88 0.34 17.72
C THR A 52 2.38 0.32 17.97
N ASP A 53 2.81 0.59 19.20
CA ASP A 53 4.21 0.56 19.58
C ASP A 53 4.74 -0.88 19.68
N GLN A 54 3.91 -1.85 20.08
CA GLN A 54 4.28 -3.28 20.15
C GLN A 54 4.46 -3.94 18.78
N GLU A 55 3.75 -3.48 17.75
CA GLU A 55 3.90 -4.05 16.42
C GLU A 55 5.32 -3.88 15.85
N ARG A 56 5.78 -4.94 15.19
CA ARG A 56 7.10 -5.00 14.58
C ARG A 56 7.04 -4.52 13.14
N LEU A 57 7.95 -3.63 12.77
CA LEU A 57 8.03 -3.15 11.40
C LEU A 57 8.56 -4.25 10.49
N THR A 58 7.86 -4.48 9.37
CA THR A 58 8.21 -5.54 8.44
C THR A 58 7.80 -5.17 7.01
N PRO A 59 8.57 -5.58 5.98
CA PRO A 59 8.15 -5.47 4.59
C PRO A 59 7.22 -6.61 4.17
N GLU A 60 7.03 -7.62 5.04
CA GLU A 60 6.23 -8.81 4.77
C GLU A 60 4.75 -8.49 4.61
N VAL A 61 4.04 -9.37 3.90
CA VAL A 61 2.61 -9.21 3.62
C VAL A 61 1.79 -9.40 4.90
N PRO A 62 0.99 -8.41 5.33
CA PRO A 62 0.14 -8.57 6.51
C PRO A 62 -0.92 -9.66 6.34
N MET A 63 -1.18 -10.43 7.39
CA MET A 63 -2.16 -11.54 7.38
C MET A 63 -3.54 -11.13 6.88
N MET A 64 -4.02 -9.95 7.27
CA MET A 64 -5.33 -9.44 6.81
C MET A 64 -5.44 -9.31 5.28
N LEU A 65 -4.35 -8.96 4.60
CA LEU A 65 -4.32 -8.87 3.13
C LEU A 65 -4.30 -10.26 2.49
N GLN A 66 -3.64 -11.23 3.13
CA GLN A 66 -3.61 -12.62 2.68
C GLN A 66 -4.99 -13.28 2.83
N LEU A 67 -5.68 -13.01 3.94
CA LEU A 67 -6.96 -13.64 4.29
C LEU A 67 -8.16 -13.00 3.57
N ASN A 68 -8.14 -11.69 3.34
CA ASN A 68 -9.24 -11.00 2.67
C ASN A 68 -8.74 -9.88 1.74
N PRO A 69 -8.18 -10.22 0.58
CA PRO A 69 -7.69 -9.23 -0.38
C PRO A 69 -8.81 -8.40 -1.02
N PHE A 70 -10.05 -8.90 -1.09
CA PHE A 70 -11.19 -8.16 -1.65
C PHE A 70 -11.66 -7.02 -0.74
N GLY A 71 -11.71 -7.28 0.57
CA GLY A 71 -12.10 -6.30 1.58
C GLY A 71 -10.95 -5.40 2.04
N THR A 72 -9.70 -5.77 1.78
CA THR A 72 -8.51 -5.01 2.23
C THR A 72 -8.00 -4.05 1.16
N ARG A 73 -7.68 -2.81 1.56
CA ARG A 73 -7.08 -1.80 0.66
C ARG A 73 -5.60 -1.56 0.97
N ILE A 74 -4.79 -1.40 -0.06
CA ILE A 74 -3.41 -0.95 0.04
C ILE A 74 -3.40 0.58 0.01
N VAL A 75 -2.95 1.23 1.08
CA VAL A 75 -2.91 2.69 1.20
C VAL A 75 -1.47 3.16 1.13
N VAL A 76 -1.14 3.97 0.11
CA VAL A 76 0.23 4.47 -0.13
C VAL A 76 0.33 5.94 0.30
N LEU A 77 1.25 6.22 1.23
CA LEU A 77 1.47 7.57 1.77
C LEU A 77 2.47 8.36 0.92
N GLY A 78 2.13 9.61 0.61
CA GLY A 78 3.04 10.61 0.01
C GLY A 78 4.28 10.94 0.85
N ALA A 79 5.30 11.52 0.21
CA ALA A 79 6.61 11.86 0.81
C ALA A 79 7.20 13.21 0.33
N ALA A 80 6.31 14.17 0.06
CA ALA A 80 6.50 15.43 -0.65
C ALA A 80 7.16 15.29 -2.04
N LEU A 81 6.56 15.91 -3.06
CA LEU A 81 7.20 16.07 -4.37
C LEU A 81 8.32 17.11 -4.33
N ASN A 82 9.22 17.05 -5.30
CA ASN A 82 10.16 18.13 -5.61
C ASN A 82 9.41 19.35 -6.17
N ARG A 83 10.08 20.51 -6.24
CA ARG A 83 9.45 21.78 -6.69
C ARG A 83 8.89 21.69 -8.11
N ASP A 84 9.58 20.96 -8.98
CA ASP A 84 9.21 20.67 -10.37
C ASP A 84 8.09 19.61 -10.51
N GLY A 85 7.61 19.03 -9.39
CA GLY A 85 6.60 17.98 -9.38
C GLY A 85 7.15 16.57 -9.61
N SER A 86 8.48 16.39 -9.68
CA SER A 86 9.10 15.06 -9.73
C SER A 86 9.02 14.35 -8.37
N MET A 87 9.00 13.02 -8.41
CA MET A 87 8.92 12.19 -7.19
C MET A 87 10.30 11.97 -6.57
N LYS A 88 10.37 12.03 -5.26
CA LYS A 88 11.59 11.72 -4.50
C LYS A 88 11.87 10.21 -4.45
N PRO A 89 13.12 9.76 -4.28
CA PRO A 89 13.45 8.34 -4.15
C PRO A 89 12.64 7.59 -3.09
N VAL A 90 12.39 8.23 -1.94
CA VAL A 90 11.56 7.67 -0.86
C VAL A 90 10.11 7.40 -1.29
N LEU A 91 9.55 8.20 -2.20
CA LEU A 91 8.22 7.98 -2.74
C LEU A 91 8.22 6.78 -3.70
N ILE A 92 9.28 6.64 -4.50
CA ILE A 92 9.46 5.50 -5.41
C ILE A 92 9.57 4.19 -4.63
N THR A 93 10.34 4.13 -3.54
CA THR A 93 10.47 2.89 -2.75
C THR A 93 9.15 2.47 -2.11
N ARG A 94 8.30 3.42 -1.69
CA ARG A 94 6.93 3.13 -1.23
C ARG A 94 6.06 2.59 -2.36
N LEU A 95 6.16 3.18 -3.55
CA LEU A 95 5.42 2.71 -4.72
C LEU A 95 5.85 1.31 -5.17
N GLN A 96 7.14 0.99 -5.09
CA GLN A 96 7.64 -0.36 -5.36
C GLN A 96 7.08 -1.39 -4.36
N ALA A 97 7.05 -1.06 -3.06
CA ALA A 97 6.42 -1.94 -2.07
C ALA A 97 4.92 -2.13 -2.34
N ALA A 98 4.20 -1.04 -2.65
CA ALA A 98 2.78 -1.11 -3.00
C ALA A 98 2.53 -1.90 -4.29
N LEU A 99 3.39 -1.76 -5.30
CA LEU A 99 3.32 -2.49 -6.57
C LEU A 99 3.52 -3.99 -6.34
N SER A 100 4.46 -4.38 -5.49
CA SER A 100 4.69 -5.78 -5.11
C SER A 100 3.42 -6.39 -4.50
N LEU A 101 2.83 -5.72 -3.50
CA LEU A 101 1.56 -6.13 -2.89
C LEU A 101 0.42 -6.18 -3.92
N ALA A 102 0.29 -5.17 -4.77
CA ALA A 102 -0.80 -5.08 -5.75
C ALA A 102 -0.73 -6.15 -6.85
N ARG A 103 0.48 -6.62 -7.20
CA ARG A 103 0.71 -7.73 -8.13
C ARG A 103 0.42 -9.08 -7.46
N ALA A 104 0.83 -9.27 -6.21
CA ALA A 104 0.57 -10.48 -5.44
C ALA A 104 -0.93 -10.64 -5.09
N PHE A 105 -1.64 -9.52 -4.91
CA PHE A 105 -3.06 -9.50 -4.57
C PHE A 105 -3.87 -8.67 -5.58
N PRO A 106 -4.14 -9.19 -6.79
CA PRO A 106 -4.91 -8.48 -7.82
C PRO A 106 -6.30 -7.98 -7.38
N PRO A 107 -7.04 -8.66 -6.48
CA PRO A 107 -8.32 -8.14 -5.98
C PRO A 107 -8.21 -6.91 -5.08
N ALA A 108 -7.05 -6.66 -4.45
CA ALA A 108 -6.89 -5.57 -3.50
C ALA A 108 -6.88 -4.21 -4.22
N GLY A 109 -7.79 -3.32 -3.82
CA GLY A 109 -7.82 -1.94 -4.29
C GLY A 109 -6.68 -1.12 -3.69
N ILE A 110 -6.22 -0.10 -4.40
CA ILE A 110 -5.17 0.82 -3.96
C ILE A 110 -5.77 2.20 -3.71
N ILE A 111 -5.31 2.86 -2.65
CA ILE A 111 -5.58 4.26 -2.38
C ILE A 111 -4.24 4.99 -2.25
N THR A 112 -4.01 6.03 -3.05
CA THR A 112 -2.85 6.91 -2.90
C THR A 112 -3.30 8.20 -2.20
N THR A 113 -2.56 8.66 -1.19
CA THR A 113 -2.93 9.85 -0.39
C THR A 113 -1.80 10.86 -0.27
N GLY A 114 -2.14 12.14 -0.47
CA GLY A 114 -1.23 13.28 -0.44
C GLY A 114 -1.71 14.39 -1.37
N GLY A 115 -2.27 15.45 -0.78
CA GLY A 115 -2.99 16.50 -1.50
C GLY A 115 -2.25 17.82 -1.75
N LEU A 116 -1.01 17.97 -1.26
CA LEU A 116 -0.24 19.20 -1.49
C LEU A 116 0.31 19.22 -2.93
N PRO A 117 -0.15 20.15 -3.79
CA PRO A 117 0.33 20.21 -5.16
C PRO A 117 1.76 20.79 -5.24
N ARG A 118 2.58 20.22 -6.12
CA ARG A 118 3.87 20.77 -6.58
C ARG A 118 4.00 20.52 -8.07
N GLY A 119 4.52 21.49 -8.83
CA GLY A 119 4.63 21.37 -10.28
C GLY A 119 3.30 21.01 -10.97
N GLY A 120 2.18 21.55 -10.49
CA GLY A 120 0.84 21.34 -11.07
C GLY A 120 0.18 20.00 -10.76
N ARG A 121 0.76 19.13 -9.92
CA ARG A 121 0.17 17.82 -9.56
C ARG A 121 0.28 17.53 -8.07
N THR A 122 -0.64 16.73 -7.53
CA THR A 122 -0.54 16.21 -6.15
C THR A 122 0.32 14.94 -6.09
N GLU A 123 0.77 14.58 -4.88
CA GLU A 123 1.48 13.32 -4.66
C GLU A 123 0.60 12.12 -5.02
N ALA A 124 -0.68 12.16 -4.61
CA ALA A 124 -1.63 11.09 -4.89
C ALA A 124 -1.85 10.89 -6.40
N GLN A 125 -1.93 11.95 -7.18
CA GLN A 125 -1.98 11.87 -8.65
C GLN A 125 -0.69 11.31 -9.24
N ALA A 126 0.47 11.81 -8.81
CA ALA A 126 1.77 11.32 -9.30
C ALA A 126 1.96 9.82 -9.01
N MET A 127 1.58 9.38 -7.81
CA MET A 127 1.60 7.98 -7.40
C MET A 127 0.66 7.11 -8.23
N LYS A 128 -0.57 7.55 -8.49
CA LYS A 128 -1.52 6.83 -9.34
C LYS A 128 -0.96 6.61 -10.74
N TRP A 129 -0.45 7.66 -11.37
CA TRP A 129 0.09 7.56 -12.73
C TRP A 129 1.34 6.69 -12.80
N TRP A 130 2.19 6.74 -11.77
CA TRP A 130 3.32 5.82 -11.69
C TRP A 130 2.86 4.36 -11.62
N LEU A 131 1.89 4.02 -10.77
CA LEU A 131 1.36 2.65 -10.67
C LEU A 131 0.69 2.18 -11.97
N VAL A 132 -0.03 3.06 -12.66
CA VAL A 132 -0.62 2.79 -13.97
C VAL A 132 0.45 2.48 -15.01
N ALA A 133 1.51 3.30 -15.06
CA ALA A 133 2.65 3.06 -15.95
C ALA A 133 3.37 1.73 -15.65
N HIS A 134 3.22 1.17 -14.45
CA HIS A 134 3.79 -0.13 -14.05
C HIS A 134 2.80 -1.30 -14.15
N GLY A 135 1.67 -1.10 -14.85
CA GLY A 135 0.72 -2.14 -15.23
C GLY A 135 -0.45 -2.35 -14.28
N ILE A 136 -0.67 -1.46 -13.29
CA ILE A 136 -1.87 -1.53 -12.45
C ILE A 136 -3.03 -0.82 -13.17
N PRO A 137 -4.18 -1.48 -13.39
CA PRO A 137 -5.35 -0.85 -13.99
C PRO A 137 -5.79 0.41 -13.21
N ALA A 138 -6.02 1.51 -13.91
CA ALA A 138 -6.39 2.79 -13.29
C ALA A 138 -7.65 2.72 -12.42
N GLY A 139 -8.59 1.83 -12.76
CA GLY A 139 -9.82 1.58 -11.98
C GLY A 139 -9.57 0.91 -10.63
N ARG A 140 -8.41 0.29 -10.40
CA ARG A 140 -8.01 -0.24 -9.09
C ARG A 140 -7.51 0.83 -8.13
N ILE A 141 -7.25 2.05 -8.62
CA ILE A 141 -6.55 3.10 -7.87
C ILE A 141 -7.47 4.30 -7.63
N ALA A 142 -7.86 4.48 -6.37
CA ALA A 142 -8.47 5.72 -5.89
C ALA A 142 -7.39 6.70 -5.41
N THR A 143 -7.67 8.00 -5.53
CA THR A 143 -6.76 9.07 -5.09
C THR A 143 -7.44 9.93 -4.02
N GLU A 144 -6.69 10.26 -2.98
CA GLU A 144 -7.04 11.27 -1.98
C GLU A 144 -6.11 12.48 -2.18
N ASN A 145 -6.65 13.59 -2.69
CA ASN A 145 -5.88 14.73 -3.20
C ASN A 145 -6.09 16.03 -2.39
N HIS A 146 -6.63 15.97 -1.18
CA HIS A 146 -7.01 17.15 -0.40
C HIS A 146 -6.15 17.38 0.84
N SER A 147 -5.51 16.33 1.33
CA SER A 147 -4.72 16.37 2.54
C SER A 147 -3.49 17.30 2.49
N ARG A 148 -3.20 17.91 3.64
CA ARG A 148 -2.03 18.77 3.88
C ARG A 148 -1.13 18.27 4.99
N SER A 149 -1.52 17.18 5.66
CA SER A 149 -0.79 16.58 6.77
C SER A 149 -1.00 15.07 6.83
N THR A 150 -0.19 14.36 7.63
CA THR A 150 -0.40 12.92 7.85
C THR A 150 -1.73 12.62 8.57
N VAL A 151 -2.19 13.53 9.45
CA VAL A 151 -3.49 13.40 10.12
C VAL A 151 -4.63 13.51 9.09
N GLU A 152 -4.53 14.48 8.17
CA GLU A 152 -5.51 14.64 7.10
C GLU A 152 -5.47 13.50 6.09
N ASN A 153 -4.28 12.98 5.74
CA ASN A 153 -4.17 11.76 4.92
C ASN A 153 -5.03 10.64 5.50
N ALA A 154 -4.87 10.39 6.80
CA ALA A 154 -5.62 9.35 7.50
C ALA A 154 -7.12 9.65 7.54
N ARG A 155 -7.51 10.87 7.93
CA ARG A 155 -8.91 11.27 8.06
C ARG A 155 -9.67 11.21 6.73
N TYR A 156 -9.07 11.72 5.65
CA TYR A 156 -9.72 11.73 4.33
C TYR A 156 -9.70 10.35 3.68
N THR A 157 -8.61 9.59 3.86
CA THR A 157 -8.57 8.20 3.38
C THR A 157 -9.56 7.32 4.12
N ALA A 158 -9.78 7.51 5.43
CA ALA A 158 -10.77 6.75 6.19
C ALA A 158 -12.19 6.91 5.63
N ARG A 159 -12.55 8.09 5.10
CA ARG A 159 -13.83 8.30 4.41
C ARG A 159 -13.93 7.48 3.12
N ILE A 160 -12.84 7.38 2.35
CA ILE A 160 -12.78 6.56 1.14
C ILE A 160 -12.88 5.07 1.50
N LEU A 161 -12.20 4.63 2.56
CA LEU A 161 -12.29 3.26 3.07
C LEU A 161 -13.72 2.90 3.48
N ALA A 162 -14.39 3.77 4.24
CA ALA A 162 -15.77 3.57 4.67
C ALA A 162 -16.75 3.54 3.48
N ALA A 163 -16.65 4.51 2.56
CA ALA A 163 -17.50 4.55 1.36
C ALA A 163 -17.30 3.31 0.46
N GLY A 164 -16.07 2.81 0.39
CA GLY A 164 -15.72 1.58 -0.32
C GLY A 164 -16.00 0.28 0.44
N ARG A 165 -16.60 0.35 1.64
CA ARG A 165 -16.87 -0.80 2.54
C ARG A 165 -15.64 -1.68 2.77
N ALA A 166 -14.47 -1.06 2.89
CA ALA A 166 -13.25 -1.77 3.20
C ALA A 166 -13.40 -2.43 4.58
N THR A 167 -12.90 -3.66 4.72
CA THR A 167 -12.86 -4.41 5.98
C THR A 167 -11.45 -4.39 6.59
N GLY A 168 -10.52 -3.64 5.99
CA GLY A 168 -9.15 -3.49 6.46
C GLY A 168 -8.31 -2.60 5.55
N ALA A 169 -7.22 -2.05 6.08
CA ALA A 169 -6.23 -1.35 5.27
C ALA A 169 -4.78 -1.69 5.64
N VAL A 170 -3.92 -1.78 4.61
CA VAL A 170 -2.47 -1.91 4.72
C VAL A 170 -1.82 -0.59 4.36
N VAL A 171 -1.23 0.08 5.34
CA VAL A 171 -0.55 1.38 5.19
C VAL A 171 0.90 1.15 4.78
N VAL A 172 1.24 1.54 3.54
CA VAL A 172 2.59 1.49 3.00
C VAL A 172 3.28 2.84 3.19
N SER A 173 4.39 2.83 3.93
CA SER A 173 5.21 4.03 4.19
C SER A 173 6.67 3.65 4.49
N SER A 174 7.51 4.63 4.79
CA SER A 174 8.92 4.41 5.16
C SER A 174 9.07 3.95 6.62
N PRO A 175 10.16 3.26 6.98
CA PRO A 175 10.39 2.76 8.35
C PRO A 175 10.23 3.83 9.43
N THR A 176 10.75 5.03 9.20
CA THR A 176 10.69 6.16 10.14
C THR A 176 9.31 6.82 10.24
N HIS A 177 8.37 6.49 9.35
CA HIS A 177 7.06 7.17 9.26
C HIS A 177 5.87 6.24 9.49
N VAL A 178 6.03 4.94 9.24
CA VAL A 178 4.90 4.01 9.20
C VAL A 178 4.15 3.90 10.53
N LYS A 179 4.82 3.83 11.69
CA LYS A 179 4.13 3.75 13.00
C LYS A 179 3.24 4.96 13.26
N ARG A 180 3.79 6.16 13.00
CA ARG A 180 3.02 7.42 13.11
C ARG A 180 1.83 7.42 12.15
N ALA A 181 2.02 6.95 10.91
CA ALA A 181 0.93 6.84 9.96
C ALA A 181 -0.16 5.87 10.47
N MET A 182 0.21 4.66 10.88
CA MET A 182 -0.72 3.65 11.40
C MET A 182 -1.54 4.18 12.58
N LEU A 183 -0.92 4.90 13.52
CA LEU A 183 -1.64 5.50 14.64
C LEU A 183 -2.72 6.49 14.16
N ASN A 184 -2.39 7.39 13.23
CA ASN A 184 -3.37 8.33 12.66
C ASN A 184 -4.51 7.61 11.93
N PHE A 185 -4.21 6.53 11.21
CA PHE A 185 -5.22 5.72 10.53
C PHE A 185 -6.13 5.00 11.52
N ARG A 186 -5.57 4.39 12.57
CA ARG A 186 -6.33 3.74 13.64
C ARG A 186 -7.26 4.70 14.35
N GLN A 187 -6.78 5.91 14.66
CA GLN A 187 -7.61 6.99 15.21
C GLN A 187 -8.73 7.39 14.26
N SER A 188 -8.43 7.50 12.96
CA SER A 188 -9.41 7.93 11.95
C SER A 188 -10.49 6.89 11.68
N VAL A 189 -10.17 5.59 11.80
CA VAL A 189 -11.16 4.50 11.65
C VAL A 189 -11.82 4.12 12.98
N ASN A 190 -11.33 4.65 14.11
CA ASN A 190 -11.89 4.46 15.45
C ASN A 190 -12.24 2.99 15.77
N GLY A 191 -11.32 2.07 15.46
CA GLY A 191 -11.49 0.63 15.70
C GLY A 191 -12.40 -0.13 14.72
N SER A 192 -13.09 0.54 13.80
CA SER A 192 -14.05 -0.11 12.89
C SER A 192 -13.45 -1.15 11.95
N ILE A 193 -12.16 -1.01 11.59
CA ILE A 193 -11.43 -1.96 10.75
C ILE A 193 -9.97 -2.10 11.24
N PRO A 194 -9.33 -3.26 11.03
CA PRO A 194 -7.91 -3.43 11.31
C PRO A 194 -7.06 -2.59 10.35
N ILE A 195 -5.95 -2.08 10.88
CA ILE A 195 -4.92 -1.34 10.15
C ILE A 195 -3.60 -2.06 10.37
N ALA A 196 -2.93 -2.47 9.30
CA ALA A 196 -1.55 -2.97 9.34
C ALA A 196 -0.60 -2.03 8.61
N GLY A 197 0.70 -2.11 8.91
CA GLY A 197 1.74 -1.33 8.24
C GLY A 197 2.71 -2.22 7.46
N VAL A 198 3.20 -1.70 6.33
CA VAL A 198 4.30 -2.30 5.56
C VAL A 198 5.36 -1.22 5.32
N ILE A 199 6.61 -1.56 5.65
CA ILE A 199 7.74 -0.66 5.39
C ILE A 199 8.28 -0.79 3.98
N SER A 200 8.56 0.35 3.35
CA SER A 200 9.28 0.43 2.08
C SER A 200 10.79 0.25 2.25
N GLY A 201 11.50 -0.04 1.16
CA GLY A 201 12.98 -0.07 1.14
C GLY A 201 13.59 -1.45 1.36
N PHE A 202 12.76 -2.49 1.47
CA PHE A 202 13.17 -3.89 1.50
C PHE A 202 12.35 -4.67 0.47
N THR A 203 12.78 -4.65 -0.79
CA THR A 203 12.19 -5.52 -1.83
C THR A 203 13.12 -6.72 -2.03
N ASN A 204 12.68 -7.91 -1.59
CA ASN A 204 13.25 -9.22 -1.94
C ASN A 204 14.78 -9.25 -2.09
N GLY A 205 15.51 -9.08 -0.99
CA GLY A 205 16.96 -9.36 -0.92
C GLY A 205 17.89 -8.42 -1.68
N ALA A 206 17.40 -7.41 -2.40
CA ALA A 206 18.24 -6.39 -3.01
C ALA A 206 18.11 -5.07 -2.24
N PRO A 207 19.18 -4.55 -1.60
CA PRO A 207 19.14 -3.20 -1.04
C PRO A 207 18.92 -2.21 -2.17
N ALA A 208 18.00 -1.27 -1.94
CA ALA A 208 17.78 -0.15 -2.84
C ALA A 208 19.02 0.76 -2.85
N GLY A 209 19.93 0.51 -3.80
CA GLY A 209 20.98 1.44 -4.22
C GLY A 209 22.13 1.66 -3.24
N SER A 210 23.09 0.74 -3.19
CA SER A 210 24.49 1.14 -3.01
C SER A 210 25.06 1.48 -4.39
N GLY A 211 24.86 2.73 -4.83
CA GLY A 211 25.68 3.29 -5.90
C GLY A 211 27.10 3.46 -5.35
N SER A 212 27.94 2.44 -5.52
CA SER A 212 29.37 2.56 -5.31
C SER A 212 29.91 3.60 -6.28
N GLY A 213 30.34 4.73 -5.75
CA GLY A 213 31.13 5.69 -6.50
C GLY A 213 32.38 5.01 -7.03
N SER A 214 32.48 4.89 -8.35
CA SER A 214 33.75 4.67 -9.02
C SER A 214 34.57 5.94 -8.88
N GLY A 215 35.37 6.02 -7.82
CA GLY A 215 36.51 6.94 -7.77
C GLY A 215 37.50 6.52 -8.84
N SER A 216 37.53 7.26 -9.95
CA SER A 216 38.64 7.21 -10.89
C SER A 216 39.85 7.85 -10.21
N ALA A 217 40.75 7.05 -9.65
CA ALA A 217 42.11 7.48 -9.39
C ALA A 217 42.77 7.69 -10.76
N GLY A 218 42.95 8.96 -11.12
CA GLY A 218 43.73 9.37 -12.27
C GLY A 218 45.20 9.04 -12.06
N SER A 219 45.78 8.48 -13.10
CA SER A 219 47.22 8.38 -13.35
C SER A 219 47.82 9.78 -13.50
N SER A 220 48.84 10.09 -12.72
CA SER A 220 49.98 10.98 -13.03
C SER A 220 51.07 10.75 -11.99
#